data_AF-A0A0B7AQ48-F1
#
_entry.id   AF-A0A0B7AQ48-F1
#
_cell.length_a   1.000
_cell.length_b   1.000
_cell.length_c   1.000
_cell.angle_alpha   90.00
_cell.angle_beta   90.00
_cell.angle_gamma   90.00
#
_symmetry.space_group_name_H-M   'P 1'
#
loop_
_entity.id
_entity.type
_entity.pdbx_description
1 polymer ?
#
loop_
_entity_poly.entity_id
_entity_poly.type
_entity_poly.pdbx_seq_one_letter_code
_entity_poly.pdbx_strand_id
1 'polypeptide(L)'
;MTNGQLRAVIDSLGRLVSLTCYDKRTNSWSKEAIDSHQPANQFLLYDDVPLYWDAWDVMDYHLETSISENERHLCNKPLSID
;
A
#
# COMPACT_ATOMS: atom_id res chain seq x y z
N MET A 1 9.34 -14.82 2.80
CA MET A 1 9.93 -14.89 4.15
C MET A 1 9.00 -15.68 5.06
N THR A 2 9.51 -16.48 5.98
CA THR A 2 8.67 -17.21 6.94
C THR A 2 9.39 -17.33 8.28
N ASN A 3 8.64 -17.29 9.37
CA ASN A 3 9.06 -17.64 10.71
C ASN A 3 8.09 -18.68 11.30
N GLY A 4 8.29 -19.11 12.55
CA GLY A 4 7.44 -20.12 13.20
C GLY A 4 5.99 -19.69 13.49
N GLN A 5 5.58 -18.49 13.06
CA GLN A 5 4.23 -17.95 13.26
C GLN A 5 3.63 -17.37 11.98
N LEU A 6 4.45 -16.86 11.05
CA LEU A 6 4.01 -16.09 9.89
C LEU A 6 4.74 -16.57 8.64
N ARG A 7 4.02 -16.53 7.53
CA ARG A 7 4.57 -16.67 6.19
C ARG A 7 4.13 -15.47 5.38
N ALA A 8 5.10 -14.74 4.86
CA ALA A 8 4.92 -13.51 4.09
C ALA A 8 5.59 -13.65 2.72
N VAL A 9 4.93 -13.19 1.66
CA VAL A 9 5.50 -13.09 0.30
C VAL A 9 5.56 -11.62 -0.07
N ILE A 10 6.75 -11.15 -0.45
CA ILE A 10 7.02 -9.77 -0.80
C ILE A 10 7.40 -9.75 -2.28
N ASP A 11 6.81 -8.83 -3.04
CA ASP A 11 7.11 -8.57 -4.45
C ASP A 11 8.49 -7.87 -4.60
N SER A 12 9.04 -7.91 -5.81
CA SER A 12 10.23 -7.15 -6.24
C SER A 12 10.15 -5.66 -5.91
N LEU A 13 8.95 -5.09 -5.85
CA LEU A 13 8.67 -3.70 -5.50
C LEU A 13 8.50 -3.46 -3.98
N GLY A 14 8.79 -4.44 -3.13
CA GLY A 14 8.72 -4.31 -1.67
C GLY A 14 7.31 -4.39 -1.06
N ARG A 15 6.30 -4.69 -1.88
CA ARG A 15 4.90 -4.80 -1.44
C ARG A 15 4.59 -6.21 -0.92
N LEU A 16 3.76 -6.31 0.10
CA LEU A 16 3.34 -7.59 0.67
C LEU A 16 2.15 -8.15 -0.10
N VAL A 17 2.33 -9.26 -0.80
CA VAL A 17 1.29 -9.88 -1.67
C VAL A 17 0.60 -11.07 -1.03
N SER A 18 1.20 -11.68 -0.01
CA SER A 18 0.58 -12.77 0.76
C SER A 18 1.11 -12.76 2.19
N LEU A 19 0.20 -12.98 3.14
CA LEU A 19 0.44 -13.12 4.56
C LEU A 19 -0.50 -14.21 5.12
N THR A 20 0.10 -15.27 5.65
CA THR A 20 -0.59 -16.34 6.38
C THR A 20 0.02 -16.53 7.76
N CYS A 21 -0.82 -16.86 8.74
CA CYS A 21 -0.42 -17.08 10.13
C CYS A 21 -0.59 -18.55 10.49
N TYR A 22 0.33 -19.10 11.27
CA TYR A 22 0.25 -20.47 11.76
C TYR A 22 -0.58 -20.51 13.05
N ASP A 23 -1.73 -21.17 12.98
CA ASP A 23 -2.58 -21.41 14.15
C ASP A 23 -2.15 -22.71 14.84
N LYS A 24 -1.56 -22.57 16.03
CA LYS A 24 -1.11 -23.69 16.86
C LYS A 24 -2.26 -24.54 17.37
N ARG A 25 -3.46 -23.98 17.52
CA ARG A 25 -4.63 -24.70 18.04
C ARG A 25 -5.19 -25.68 17.02
N THR A 26 -5.20 -25.28 15.75
CA THR A 26 -5.67 -26.11 14.63
C THR A 26 -4.53 -26.83 13.91
N ASN A 27 -3.28 -26.59 14.32
CA ASN A 27 -2.06 -27.10 13.69
C ASN A 27 -2.04 -26.84 12.17
N SER A 28 -2.50 -25.67 11.75
CA SER A 28 -2.67 -25.33 10.34
C SER A 28 -2.41 -23.85 10.07
N TRP A 29 -2.13 -23.52 8.80
CA TRP A 29 -2.03 -22.13 8.36
C TRP A 29 -3.42 -21.51 8.19
N SER A 30 -3.53 -20.23 8.51
CA SER A 30 -4.72 -19.42 8.31
C SER A 30 -5.00 -19.23 6.83
N LYS A 31 -6.23 -18.76 6.54
CA LYS A 31 -6.52 -18.18 5.23
C LYS A 31 -5.63 -16.96 4.98
N GLU A 32 -5.50 -16.64 3.70
CA GLU A 32 -4.79 -15.47 3.20
C GLU A 32 -5.40 -14.20 3.81
N ALA A 33 -4.55 -13.37 4.42
CA ALA A 33 -4.98 -12.13 5.07
C ALA A 33 -4.97 -10.91 4.14
N ILE A 34 -4.29 -11.02 3.00
CA ILE A 34 -4.17 -9.96 1.99
C ILE A 34 -5.12 -10.26 0.82
N ASP A 35 -5.79 -9.23 0.32
CA ASP A 35 -6.57 -9.34 -0.91
C ASP A 35 -5.63 -9.56 -2.10
N SER A 36 -5.92 -10.54 -2.96
CA SER A 36 -5.13 -10.80 -4.17
C SER A 36 -5.08 -9.63 -5.14
N HIS A 37 -6.03 -8.70 -5.06
CA HIS A 37 -6.11 -7.51 -5.90
C HIS A 37 -5.49 -6.26 -5.27
N GLN A 38 -5.26 -6.26 -3.95
CA GLN A 38 -4.71 -5.10 -3.24
C GLN A 38 -3.54 -5.55 -2.35
N PRO A 39 -2.29 -5.38 -2.83
CA PRO A 39 -1.14 -5.70 -2.02
C PRO A 39 -1.05 -4.77 -0.80
N ALA A 40 -0.48 -5.25 0.30
CA ALA A 40 -0.21 -4.43 1.48
C ALA A 40 1.18 -3.79 1.41
N ASN A 41 1.48 -2.93 2.39
CA ASN A 41 2.76 -2.20 2.48
C ASN A 41 3.09 -1.43 1.19
N GLN A 42 2.11 -0.66 0.69
CA GLN A 42 2.29 0.18 -0.49
C GLN A 42 2.82 1.56 -0.08
N PHE A 43 3.84 2.04 -0.78
CA PHE A 43 4.29 3.43 -0.66
C PHE A 43 3.39 4.33 -1.51
N LEU A 44 2.57 5.13 -0.82
CA LEU A 44 1.66 6.11 -1.41
C LEU A 44 2.09 7.50 -0.98
N LEU A 45 2.15 8.42 -1.94
CA LEU A 45 2.38 9.83 -1.68
C LEU A 45 1.05 10.57 -1.78
N TYR A 46 0.79 11.43 -0.81
CA TYR A 46 -0.38 12.28 -0.74
C TYR A 46 0.07 13.73 -0.67
N ASP A 47 -0.60 14.61 -1.41
CA ASP A 47 -0.37 16.04 -1.35
C ASP A 47 -1.11 16.62 -0.15
N ASP A 48 -0.34 17.04 0.85
CA ASP A 48 -0.82 17.73 2.04
C ASP A 48 -0.57 19.24 1.91
N VAL A 49 -1.51 19.93 1.28
CA VAL A 49 -1.44 21.39 1.06
C VAL A 49 -2.46 22.06 1.98
N PRO A 50 -2.06 22.69 3.09
CA PRO A 50 -3.01 23.27 4.04
C PRO A 50 -3.66 24.56 3.50
N LEU A 51 -4.93 24.80 3.86
CA LEU A 51 -5.67 26.04 3.52
C LEU A 51 -5.15 27.26 4.31
N TYR A 52 -4.54 27.03 5.47
CA TYR A 52 -3.98 28.04 6.37
C TYR A 52 -2.53 27.72 6.72
N TRP A 53 -1.76 28.73 7.13
CA TRP A 53 -0.33 28.59 7.44
C TRP A 53 -0.09 28.02 8.86
N ASP A 54 -0.67 26.88 9.17
CA ASP A 54 -0.38 26.15 10.41
C ASP A 54 0.02 24.72 10.05
N ALA A 55 1.26 24.35 10.39
CA ALA A 55 1.88 23.07 10.02
C ALA A 55 1.43 21.89 10.92
N TRP A 56 0.32 22.05 11.64
CA TRP A 56 -0.12 21.12 12.69
C TRP A 56 -1.37 20.34 12.30
N ASP A 57 -2.12 20.78 11.28
CA ASP A 57 -3.32 20.12 10.81
C ASP A 57 -3.10 19.52 9.42
N VAL A 58 -3.47 18.25 9.26
CA VAL A 58 -3.59 17.56 7.97
C VAL A 58 -5.07 17.52 7.63
N MET A 59 -5.45 17.95 6.43
CA MET A 59 -6.84 18.11 6.03
C MET A 59 -7.34 16.94 5.18
N ASP A 60 -8.55 16.43 5.44
CA ASP A 60 -9.11 15.21 4.82
C ASP A 60 -9.02 15.12 3.27
N TYR A 61 -8.97 16.26 2.56
CA TYR A 61 -8.83 16.27 1.09
C TYR A 61 -7.46 15.75 0.59
N HIS A 62 -6.45 15.63 1.45
CA HIS A 62 -5.16 15.08 1.07
C HIS A 62 -5.27 13.64 0.56
N LEU A 63 -6.33 12.90 0.91
CA LEU A 63 -6.53 11.51 0.50
C LEU A 63 -6.90 11.36 -1.00
N GLU A 64 -7.39 12.42 -1.64
CA GLU A 64 -7.78 12.41 -3.05
C GLU A 64 -6.56 12.44 -4.01
N THR A 65 -5.38 12.79 -3.50
CA THR A 65 -4.16 12.99 -4.30
C THR A 65 -3.20 11.79 -4.22
N SER A 66 -3.71 10.62 -3.83
CA SER A 66 -2.89 9.41 -3.66
C SER A 66 -2.20 9.03 -4.97
N ILE A 67 -0.88 9.17 -5.03
CA ILE A 67 -0.06 8.70 -6.14
C ILE A 67 0.78 7.54 -5.61
N SER A 68 0.60 6.35 -6.19
CA SER A 68 1.52 5.26 -5.93
C SER A 68 2.83 5.50 -6.70
N GLU A 69 3.97 5.32 -6.01
CA GLU A 69 5.26 5.50 -6.68
C GLU A 69 5.44 4.52 -7.86
N ASN A 70 4.83 3.35 -7.75
CA ASN A 70 4.85 2.32 -8.80
C ASN A 70 4.03 2.72 -10.04
N GLU A 71 3.03 3.59 -9.92
CA GLU A 71 2.20 4.07 -11.05
C GLU A 71 2.63 5.43 -11.59
N ARG A 72 3.65 6.08 -11.00
CA ARG A 72 4.19 7.35 -11.51
C ARG A 72 4.61 7.30 -12.98
N HIS A 73 4.98 6.13 -13.49
CA HIS A 73 5.33 5.95 -14.91
C HIS A 73 4.12 6.03 -15.85
N LEU A 74 2.90 5.81 -15.37
CA LEU A 74 1.66 5.89 -16.16
C LEU A 74 1.09 7.31 -16.23
N CYS A 75 1.43 8.17 -15.26
CA CYS A 75 0.96 9.55 -15.18
C CYS A 75 1.72 10.52 -16.12
N ASN A 76 2.90 10.14 -16.63
CA ASN A 76 3.68 10.94 -17.58
C ASN A 76 3.20 10.86 -19.04
N LYS A 77 1.92 10.59 -19.30
CA LYS A 77 1.38 10.79 -20.65
C LYS A 77 1.26 12.30 -20.88
N PRO A 78 1.94 12.88 -21.88
CA PRO A 78 1.75 14.29 -22.21
C PRO A 78 0.27 14.48 -22.54
N LEU A 79 -0.35 15.47 -21.93
CA LEU A 79 -1.64 15.98 -22.34
C LEU A 79 -1.50 16.40 -23.81
N SER A 80 -2.05 15.60 -24.72
CA SER A 80 -2.27 16.01 -26.10
C SER A 80 -3.27 17.17 -26.04
N ILE A 81 -2.79 18.38 -26.26
CA ILE A 81 -3.64 19.54 -26.50
C ILE A 81 -3.95 19.50 -27.99
N ASP A 82 -5.18 19.11 -28.34
CA ASP A 82 -5.80 19.36 -29.64
C ASP A 82 -6.38 20.79 -29.69
#